data_AF-A0A8J2V7L0-F1
#
_entry.id   AF-A0A8J2V7L0-F1
#
_cell.length_a   1.000
_cell.length_b   1.000
_cell.length_c   1.000
_cell.angle_alpha   90.00
_cell.angle_beta   90.00
_cell.angle_gamma   90.00
#
_symmetry.space_group_name_H-M   'P 1'
#
loop_
_entity.id
_entity.type
_entity.pdbx_description
1 polymer ?
#
loop_
_entity_poly.entity_id
_entity_poly.type
_entity_poly.pdbx_seq_one_letter_code
_entity_poly.pdbx_strand_id
1 'polypeptide(L)'
;MKKIILAFIFLINYPVTAQEVTVPDPVFMDVLLNELVIDQDFDGFPDSPVDFNQDGIIDQQEVGMTLNLHLVGYDIQSFEGIDQFPSILELFITNNNFSAIDMSGLLSLREVSLSSSQPIDEVIFPNTGSLKEIRLINNGLPSVDVSMLPNLERLWLSGNNLSELDITQNTQLLRLMVYDNNITEIDLSQNVNITHIHMGNNNLSAIDISQNSSLISISVYDNPLTEIDVTQNQNLKGLTISDTEITSVDLSQNPELMQFVSENTPLEGTLDLSNNPEFLGMQVKNTYLTAIDIQNGNNHNINTATLNAYEITVINNPNLQCLQVDDEAYVTQMINEGLWEVDPEVIISENCNLSTLNPDLLEVAYYPNPTNGWLYINSGSVVIEQLTLLDASGKQLDVSLQNNRVDLSKLSPGIYFLRLKTNKGHLVEKVIRN
;
A
#
# COMPACT_ATOMS: atom_id res chain seq x y z
N MET A 1 -6.44 -41.24 -82.52
CA MET A 1 -6.06 -40.51 -81.30
C MET A 1 -7.33 -40.05 -80.60
N LYS A 2 -7.48 -40.46 -79.33
CA LYS A 2 -8.31 -39.92 -78.22
C LYS A 2 -9.78 -39.52 -78.50
N LYS A 3 -10.71 -40.36 -78.01
CA LYS A 3 -12.07 -39.95 -77.62
C LYS A 3 -11.98 -39.11 -76.34
N ILE A 4 -12.47 -37.88 -76.36
CA ILE A 4 -12.63 -37.03 -75.18
C ILE A 4 -14.03 -37.33 -74.62
N ILE A 5 -14.08 -37.93 -73.44
CA ILE A 5 -15.29 -38.08 -72.64
C ILE A 5 -15.39 -36.82 -71.78
N LEU A 6 -16.39 -35.97 -72.05
CA LEU A 6 -16.77 -34.88 -71.16
C LEU A 6 -17.42 -35.48 -69.91
N ALA A 7 -16.72 -35.48 -68.78
CA ALA A 7 -17.31 -35.76 -67.48
C ALA A 7 -17.90 -34.46 -66.94
N PHE A 8 -19.23 -34.37 -66.89
CA PHE A 8 -19.93 -33.35 -66.10
C PHE A 8 -19.73 -33.68 -64.63
N ILE A 9 -18.92 -32.87 -63.94
CA ILE A 9 -18.84 -32.88 -62.47
C ILE A 9 -20.10 -32.16 -61.99
N PHE A 10 -21.07 -32.93 -61.49
CA PHE A 10 -22.12 -32.37 -60.64
C PHE A 10 -21.47 -31.97 -59.32
N LEU A 11 -21.21 -30.67 -59.14
CA LEU A 11 -20.98 -30.09 -57.82
C LEU A 11 -22.30 -30.19 -57.06
N ILE A 12 -22.41 -31.22 -56.23
CA ILE A 12 -23.45 -31.31 -55.21
C ILE A 12 -23.07 -30.27 -54.16
N ASN A 13 -23.69 -29.08 -54.25
CA ASN A 13 -23.70 -28.11 -53.17
C ASN A 13 -24.47 -28.74 -52.00
N TYR A 14 -23.74 -29.36 -51.07
CA TYR A 14 -24.25 -29.47 -49.72
C TYR A 14 -24.28 -28.05 -49.15
N PRO A 15 -25.42 -27.55 -48.63
CA PRO A 15 -25.36 -26.38 -47.77
C PRO A 15 -24.45 -26.75 -46.60
N VAL A 16 -23.28 -26.12 -46.52
CA VAL A 16 -22.53 -26.07 -45.28
C VAL A 16 -23.36 -25.16 -44.39
N THR A 17 -24.29 -25.75 -43.63
CA THR A 17 -24.90 -25.02 -42.52
C THR A 17 -23.79 -24.84 -41.49
N ALA A 18 -23.40 -23.60 -41.24
CA ALA A 18 -22.50 -23.31 -40.14
C ALA A 18 -23.10 -23.91 -38.85
N GLN A 19 -22.25 -24.48 -38.00
CA GLN A 19 -22.73 -25.13 -36.78
C GLN A 19 -23.20 -24.05 -35.81
N GLU A 20 -24.50 -24.08 -35.47
CA GLU A 20 -25.10 -23.14 -34.54
C GLU A 20 -24.53 -23.32 -33.13
N VAL A 21 -24.29 -22.21 -32.45
CA VAL A 21 -23.79 -22.15 -31.08
C VAL A 21 -24.98 -22.24 -30.13
N THR A 22 -24.87 -23.06 -29.09
CA THR A 22 -25.97 -23.27 -28.13
C THR A 22 -25.61 -22.63 -26.79
N VAL A 23 -26.37 -21.61 -26.39
CA VAL A 23 -26.27 -20.98 -25.07
C VAL A 23 -27.59 -21.25 -24.32
N PRO A 24 -27.58 -22.03 -23.22
CA PRO A 24 -28.81 -22.43 -22.53
C PRO A 24 -29.54 -21.31 -21.80
N ASP A 25 -28.83 -20.29 -21.31
CA ASP A 25 -29.43 -19.11 -20.68
C ASP A 25 -30.05 -18.22 -21.78
N PRO A 26 -31.38 -18.03 -21.79
CA PRO A 26 -32.04 -17.25 -22.83
C PRO A 26 -31.71 -15.76 -22.76
N VAL A 27 -31.40 -15.22 -21.59
CA VAL A 27 -30.95 -13.82 -21.43
C VAL A 27 -29.55 -13.69 -22.02
N PHE A 28 -28.66 -14.64 -21.72
CA PHE A 28 -27.32 -14.62 -22.29
C PHE A 28 -27.35 -14.73 -23.83
N MET A 29 -28.16 -15.64 -24.38
CA MET A 29 -28.32 -15.74 -25.84
C MET A 29 -28.88 -14.47 -26.47
N ASP A 30 -29.91 -13.86 -25.87
CA ASP A 30 -30.51 -12.61 -26.37
C ASP A 30 -29.50 -11.46 -26.40
N VAL A 31 -28.70 -11.33 -25.34
CA VAL A 31 -27.62 -10.34 -25.24
C VAL A 31 -26.60 -10.52 -26.35
N LEU A 32 -26.14 -11.75 -26.59
CA LEU A 32 -25.14 -12.02 -27.63
C LEU A 32 -25.68 -11.69 -29.04
N LEU A 33 -26.97 -11.91 -29.29
CA LEU A 33 -27.61 -11.61 -30.58
C LEU A 33 -27.86 -10.12 -30.81
N ASN A 34 -28.30 -9.41 -29.76
CA ASN A 34 -28.97 -8.11 -29.95
C ASN A 34 -28.24 -6.91 -29.32
N GLU A 35 -27.37 -7.13 -28.34
CA GLU A 35 -26.73 -6.05 -27.58
C GLU A 35 -25.31 -5.77 -28.07
N LEU A 36 -24.86 -4.52 -27.94
CA LEU A 36 -23.48 -4.16 -28.25
C LEU A 36 -22.58 -4.66 -27.12
N VAL A 37 -21.90 -5.78 -27.35
CA VAL A 37 -21.06 -6.47 -26.34
C VAL A 37 -19.64 -6.72 -26.82
N ILE A 38 -19.36 -6.53 -28.11
CA ILE A 38 -18.01 -6.67 -28.67
C ILE A 38 -17.41 -5.30 -28.85
N ASP A 39 -16.18 -5.11 -28.35
CA ASP A 39 -15.31 -3.96 -28.67
C ASP A 39 -14.37 -4.38 -29.81
N GLN A 40 -14.69 -3.98 -31.05
CA GLN A 40 -13.95 -4.39 -32.24
C GLN A 40 -12.66 -3.61 -32.46
N ASP A 41 -12.60 -2.35 -32.02
CA ASP A 41 -11.48 -1.44 -32.27
C ASP A 41 -10.59 -1.19 -31.04
N PHE A 42 -10.94 -1.82 -29.91
CA PHE A 42 -10.23 -1.76 -28.62
C PHE A 42 -10.18 -0.34 -28.05
N ASP A 43 -11.22 0.46 -28.30
CA ASP A 43 -11.36 1.80 -27.72
C ASP A 43 -11.96 1.80 -26.30
N GLY A 44 -12.40 0.63 -25.83
CA GLY A 44 -13.01 0.39 -24.52
C GLY A 44 -14.54 0.47 -24.53
N PHE A 45 -15.17 0.69 -25.68
CA PHE A 45 -16.62 0.79 -25.83
C PHE A 45 -17.15 -0.28 -26.79
N PRO A 46 -18.05 -1.16 -26.31
CA PRO A 46 -18.70 -2.12 -27.18
C PRO A 46 -19.49 -1.47 -28.32
N ASP A 47 -19.29 -1.96 -29.54
CA ASP A 47 -19.77 -1.37 -30.78
C ASP A 47 -20.47 -2.37 -31.71
N SER A 48 -20.48 -3.66 -31.37
CA SER A 48 -21.15 -4.71 -32.16
C SER A 48 -21.76 -5.84 -31.31
N PRO A 49 -22.88 -6.48 -31.74
CA PRO A 49 -23.28 -7.78 -31.20
C PRO A 49 -22.35 -8.90 -31.69
N VAL A 50 -22.54 -10.11 -31.17
CA VAL A 50 -21.85 -11.31 -31.68
C VAL A 50 -22.41 -11.74 -33.03
N ASP A 51 -23.71 -11.55 -33.27
CA ASP A 51 -24.35 -11.77 -34.58
C ASP A 51 -23.92 -10.70 -35.59
N PHE A 52 -22.70 -10.85 -36.11
CA PHE A 52 -22.08 -9.90 -37.04
C PHE A 52 -22.82 -9.80 -38.36
N ASN A 53 -23.49 -10.89 -38.78
CA ASN A 53 -24.17 -10.94 -40.06
C ASN A 53 -25.67 -10.58 -39.97
N GLN A 54 -26.21 -10.50 -38.75
CA GLN A 54 -27.59 -10.15 -38.39
C GLN A 54 -28.64 -11.11 -38.94
N ASP A 55 -28.34 -12.40 -39.01
CA ASP A 55 -29.28 -13.45 -39.45
C ASP A 55 -30.08 -14.09 -38.30
N GLY A 56 -29.80 -13.66 -37.06
CA GLY A 56 -30.46 -14.13 -35.85
C GLY A 56 -29.93 -15.46 -35.32
N ILE A 57 -28.78 -15.93 -35.81
CA ILE A 57 -28.14 -17.17 -35.42
C ILE A 57 -26.66 -16.91 -35.15
N ILE A 58 -26.17 -17.34 -33.98
CA ILE A 58 -24.73 -17.29 -33.69
C ILE A 58 -24.08 -18.55 -34.25
N ASP A 59 -23.14 -18.39 -35.16
CA ASP A 59 -22.38 -19.50 -35.76
C ASP A 59 -20.90 -19.55 -35.38
N GLN A 60 -20.21 -20.63 -35.76
CA GLN A 60 -18.77 -20.81 -35.46
C GLN A 60 -17.85 -19.76 -36.10
N GLN A 61 -18.25 -19.14 -37.22
CA GLN A 61 -17.47 -18.06 -37.82
C GLN A 61 -17.55 -16.81 -36.94
N GLU A 62 -18.74 -16.47 -36.46
CA GLU A 62 -18.97 -15.31 -35.59
C GLU A 62 -18.25 -15.46 -34.26
N VAL A 63 -18.41 -16.62 -33.62
CA VAL A 63 -17.67 -16.94 -32.41
C VAL A 63 -16.16 -16.95 -32.61
N GLY A 64 -15.70 -17.37 -33.79
CA GLY A 64 -14.28 -17.29 -34.17
C GLY A 64 -13.76 -15.85 -34.29
N MET A 65 -14.63 -14.87 -34.53
CA MET A 65 -14.31 -13.44 -34.65
C MET A 65 -14.50 -12.67 -33.32
N THR A 66 -15.13 -13.27 -32.31
CA THR A 66 -15.29 -12.69 -30.98
C THR A 66 -13.95 -12.66 -30.22
N LEU A 67 -13.38 -11.47 -30.01
CA LEU A 67 -12.08 -11.30 -29.35
C LEU A 67 -12.18 -10.60 -27.98
N ASN A 68 -12.98 -9.56 -27.88
CA ASN A 68 -13.14 -8.77 -26.66
C ASN A 68 -14.65 -8.69 -26.37
N LEU A 69 -15.08 -9.26 -25.24
CA LEU A 69 -16.49 -9.46 -24.89
C LEU A 69 -16.82 -8.77 -23.55
N HIS A 70 -17.79 -7.85 -23.58
CA HIS A 70 -18.29 -7.07 -22.46
C HIS A 70 -19.75 -7.45 -22.14
N LEU A 71 -19.98 -8.06 -20.99
CA LEU A 71 -21.28 -8.48 -20.49
C LEU A 71 -21.60 -7.71 -19.21
N VAL A 72 -22.17 -6.51 -19.35
CA VAL A 72 -22.35 -5.55 -18.25
C VAL A 72 -23.82 -5.25 -17.98
N GLY A 73 -24.33 -5.69 -16.82
CA GLY A 73 -25.64 -5.25 -16.32
C GLY A 73 -26.86 -5.91 -16.98
N TYR A 74 -26.69 -7.13 -17.53
CA TYR A 74 -27.74 -7.82 -18.30
C TYR A 74 -28.57 -8.83 -17.48
N ASP A 75 -28.31 -8.98 -16.18
CA ASP A 75 -28.97 -9.99 -15.31
C ASP A 75 -28.80 -11.43 -15.84
N ILE A 76 -27.67 -11.72 -16.50
CA ILE A 76 -27.32 -13.07 -16.95
C ILE A 76 -27.14 -13.96 -15.72
N GLN A 77 -27.77 -15.15 -15.74
CA GLN A 77 -27.79 -16.07 -14.60
C GLN A 77 -26.80 -17.22 -14.77
N SER A 78 -26.49 -17.58 -16.01
CA SER A 78 -25.51 -18.61 -16.35
C SER A 78 -24.72 -18.24 -17.60
N PHE A 79 -23.41 -18.47 -17.54
CA PHE A 79 -22.51 -18.38 -18.70
C PHE A 79 -22.24 -19.76 -19.34
N GLU A 80 -23.08 -20.76 -19.09
CA GLU A 80 -23.01 -22.04 -19.80
C GLU A 80 -23.04 -21.80 -21.32
N GLY A 81 -22.12 -22.45 -22.04
CA GLY A 81 -21.94 -22.26 -23.48
C GLY A 81 -20.87 -21.22 -23.86
N ILE A 82 -20.32 -20.45 -22.91
CA ILE A 82 -19.22 -19.51 -23.18
C ILE A 82 -17.92 -20.22 -23.60
N ASP A 83 -17.75 -21.49 -23.22
CA ASP A 83 -16.66 -22.37 -23.65
C ASP A 83 -16.61 -22.60 -25.16
N GLN A 84 -17.71 -22.33 -25.88
CA GLN A 84 -17.75 -22.37 -27.35
C GLN A 84 -17.00 -21.21 -27.99
N PHE A 85 -16.51 -20.22 -27.22
CA PHE A 85 -15.83 -19.00 -27.68
C PHE A 85 -14.31 -19.02 -27.48
N PRO A 86 -13.55 -19.91 -28.15
CA PRO A 86 -12.12 -20.10 -27.90
C PRO A 86 -11.24 -18.91 -28.34
N SER A 87 -11.77 -17.99 -29.15
CA SER A 87 -11.06 -16.82 -29.66
C SER A 87 -11.04 -15.64 -28.68
N ILE A 88 -11.85 -15.66 -27.62
CA ILE A 88 -11.90 -14.55 -26.64
C ILE A 88 -10.52 -14.35 -26.02
N LEU A 89 -10.02 -13.12 -26.14
CA LEU A 89 -8.79 -12.61 -25.54
C LEU A 89 -9.08 -11.84 -24.25
N GLU A 90 -10.16 -11.07 -24.23
CA GLU A 90 -10.52 -10.18 -23.12
C GLU A 90 -11.99 -10.36 -22.77
N LEU A 91 -12.28 -10.66 -21.49
CA LEU A 91 -13.64 -10.91 -21.00
C LEU A 91 -13.94 -9.99 -19.82
N PHE A 92 -14.93 -9.13 -19.98
CA PHE A 92 -15.41 -8.21 -18.96
C PHE A 92 -16.83 -8.57 -18.56
N ILE A 93 -17.01 -9.04 -17.32
CA ILE A 93 -18.32 -9.40 -16.77
C ILE A 93 -18.57 -8.52 -15.57
N THR A 94 -19.63 -7.71 -15.60
CA THR A 94 -19.94 -6.81 -14.49
C THR A 94 -21.43 -6.76 -14.21
N ASN A 95 -21.84 -6.79 -12.94
CA ASN A 95 -23.23 -6.61 -12.50
C ASN A 95 -24.23 -7.59 -13.16
N ASN A 96 -23.88 -8.87 -13.21
CA ASN A 96 -24.81 -9.96 -13.55
C ASN A 96 -25.23 -10.74 -12.29
N ASN A 97 -25.99 -11.83 -12.46
CA ASN A 97 -26.66 -12.54 -11.38
C ASN A 97 -26.36 -14.05 -11.40
N PHE A 98 -25.06 -14.36 -11.41
CA PHE A 98 -24.53 -15.72 -11.44
C PHE A 98 -23.75 -16.00 -10.16
N SER A 99 -23.65 -17.28 -9.79
CA SER A 99 -22.90 -17.73 -8.61
C SER A 99 -21.62 -18.51 -8.94
N ALA A 100 -21.44 -18.93 -10.20
CA ALA A 100 -20.23 -19.62 -10.65
C ALA A 100 -20.00 -19.34 -12.14
N ILE A 101 -18.74 -19.41 -12.56
CA ILE A 101 -18.36 -19.30 -13.97
C ILE A 101 -17.23 -20.27 -14.32
N ASP A 102 -17.43 -21.01 -15.41
CA ASP A 102 -16.43 -21.89 -15.99
C ASP A 102 -15.91 -21.29 -17.31
N MET A 103 -14.64 -20.87 -17.29
CA MET A 103 -13.92 -20.33 -18.45
C MET A 103 -12.87 -21.30 -18.97
N SER A 104 -12.90 -22.57 -18.58
CA SER A 104 -11.89 -23.57 -18.97
C SER A 104 -11.76 -23.73 -20.49
N GLY A 105 -12.83 -23.47 -21.25
CA GLY A 105 -12.85 -23.48 -22.72
C GLY A 105 -12.31 -22.22 -23.41
N LEU A 106 -12.04 -21.13 -22.67
CA LEU A 106 -11.54 -19.86 -23.23
C LEU A 106 -10.03 -19.91 -23.45
N LEU A 107 -9.58 -20.75 -24.38
CA LEU A 107 -8.18 -21.14 -24.52
C LEU A 107 -7.23 -19.99 -24.89
N SER A 108 -7.75 -18.89 -25.46
CA SER A 108 -6.96 -17.71 -25.84
C SER A 108 -7.03 -16.57 -24.82
N LEU A 109 -7.78 -16.76 -23.72
CA LEU A 109 -8.07 -15.70 -22.75
C LEU A 109 -6.78 -15.15 -22.14
N ARG A 110 -6.60 -13.84 -22.23
CA ARG A 110 -5.43 -13.10 -21.76
C ARG A 110 -5.78 -12.23 -20.54
N GLU A 111 -6.94 -11.60 -20.57
CA GLU A 111 -7.44 -10.76 -19.50
C GLU A 111 -8.88 -11.15 -19.15
N VAL A 112 -9.16 -11.24 -17.86
CA VAL A 112 -10.51 -11.36 -17.35
C VAL A 112 -10.74 -10.36 -16.24
N SER A 113 -11.82 -9.62 -16.34
CA SER A 113 -12.32 -8.74 -15.30
C SER A 113 -13.74 -9.15 -14.94
N LEU A 114 -13.94 -9.46 -13.67
CA LEU A 114 -15.19 -9.90 -13.13
C LEU A 114 -15.52 -9.08 -11.87
N SER A 115 -16.71 -8.49 -11.88
CA SER A 115 -17.33 -7.90 -10.69
C SER A 115 -18.81 -8.28 -10.62
N SER A 116 -19.24 -8.84 -9.50
CA SER A 116 -20.61 -9.27 -9.28
C SER A 116 -21.27 -8.46 -8.18
N SER A 117 -22.58 -8.35 -8.28
CA SER A 117 -23.42 -7.76 -7.22
C SER A 117 -23.81 -8.80 -6.15
N GLN A 118 -23.51 -10.07 -6.38
CA GLN A 118 -23.75 -11.20 -5.49
C GLN A 118 -22.45 -12.00 -5.29
N PRO A 119 -22.29 -12.71 -4.16
CA PRO A 119 -21.14 -13.59 -3.96
C PRO A 119 -21.03 -14.66 -5.07
N ILE A 120 -19.80 -14.91 -5.49
CA ILE A 120 -19.45 -15.99 -6.41
C ILE A 120 -18.78 -17.10 -5.59
N ASP A 121 -19.26 -18.32 -5.80
CA ASP A 121 -18.77 -19.51 -5.14
C ASP A 121 -17.51 -20.06 -5.83
N GLU A 122 -17.46 -20.02 -7.17
CA GLU A 122 -16.39 -20.64 -7.95
C GLU A 122 -16.10 -19.92 -9.27
N VAL A 123 -14.81 -19.81 -9.60
CA VAL A 123 -14.28 -19.33 -10.88
C VAL A 123 -13.27 -20.33 -11.39
N ILE A 124 -13.51 -20.90 -12.58
CA ILE A 124 -12.60 -21.85 -13.22
C ILE A 124 -11.93 -21.17 -14.41
N PHE A 125 -10.60 -21.17 -14.44
CA PHE A 125 -9.81 -20.55 -15.50
C PHE A 125 -9.36 -21.57 -16.58
N PRO A 126 -9.05 -21.09 -17.79
CA PRO A 126 -8.40 -21.92 -18.82
C PRO A 126 -6.98 -22.31 -18.42
N ASN A 127 -6.65 -23.58 -18.62
CA ASN A 127 -5.32 -24.15 -18.35
C ASN A 127 -4.41 -24.04 -19.58
N THR A 128 -4.24 -22.82 -20.11
CA THR A 128 -3.54 -22.57 -21.39
C THR A 128 -2.33 -21.66 -21.27
N GLY A 129 -2.05 -21.12 -20.08
CA GLY A 129 -0.93 -20.18 -19.86
C GLY A 129 -1.05 -18.88 -20.67
N SER A 130 -2.19 -18.60 -21.30
CA SER A 130 -2.44 -17.36 -22.03
C SER A 130 -2.79 -16.19 -21.11
N LEU A 131 -3.40 -16.50 -19.95
CA LEU A 131 -3.82 -15.51 -18.96
C LEU A 131 -2.62 -14.75 -18.39
N LYS A 132 -2.69 -13.43 -18.51
CA LYS A 132 -1.72 -12.46 -17.98
C LYS A 132 -2.30 -11.59 -16.88
N GLU A 133 -3.61 -11.42 -16.85
CA GLU A 133 -4.28 -10.50 -15.94
C GLU A 133 -5.63 -11.04 -15.49
N ILE A 134 -5.83 -11.02 -14.18
CA ILE A 134 -7.09 -11.40 -13.53
C ILE A 134 -7.50 -10.25 -12.62
N ARG A 135 -8.71 -9.74 -12.81
CA ARG A 135 -9.40 -8.85 -11.87
C ARG A 135 -10.68 -9.50 -11.37
N LEU A 136 -10.71 -9.99 -10.14
CA LEU A 136 -11.91 -10.50 -9.47
C LEU A 136 -12.18 -9.63 -8.23
N ILE A 137 -12.72 -8.42 -8.42
CA ILE A 137 -12.88 -7.44 -7.34
C ILE A 137 -14.31 -7.46 -6.80
N ASN A 138 -14.47 -7.45 -5.48
CA ASN A 138 -15.78 -7.39 -4.79
C ASN A 138 -16.72 -8.56 -5.14
N ASN A 139 -16.20 -9.78 -5.22
CA ASN A 139 -16.98 -10.97 -5.62
C ASN A 139 -17.32 -11.90 -4.46
N GLY A 140 -16.89 -11.60 -3.23
CA GLY A 140 -17.16 -12.44 -2.06
C GLY A 140 -16.54 -13.84 -2.14
N LEU A 141 -15.55 -14.05 -3.01
CA LEU A 141 -14.95 -15.37 -3.27
C LEU A 141 -14.33 -15.95 -1.99
N PRO A 142 -14.64 -17.21 -1.62
CA PRO A 142 -14.00 -17.87 -0.49
C PRO A 142 -12.60 -18.39 -0.84
N SER A 143 -12.35 -18.71 -2.11
CA SER A 143 -11.08 -19.24 -2.63
C SER A 143 -10.94 -18.94 -4.12
N VAL A 144 -9.71 -18.99 -4.63
CA VAL A 144 -9.41 -18.92 -6.07
C VAL A 144 -8.18 -19.77 -6.38
N ASP A 145 -8.25 -20.60 -7.41
CA ASP A 145 -7.10 -21.40 -7.87
C ASP A 145 -6.43 -20.75 -9.07
N VAL A 146 -5.18 -20.31 -8.88
CA VAL A 146 -4.32 -19.72 -9.91
C VAL A 146 -3.07 -20.56 -10.20
N SER A 147 -3.01 -21.78 -9.65
CA SER A 147 -1.81 -22.64 -9.69
C SER A 147 -1.41 -23.06 -11.11
N MET A 148 -2.37 -23.11 -12.03
CA MET A 148 -2.16 -23.50 -13.43
C MET A 148 -1.93 -22.30 -14.37
N LEU A 149 -1.61 -21.12 -13.82
CA LEU A 149 -1.45 -19.87 -14.58
C LEU A 149 -0.01 -19.33 -14.53
N PRO A 150 0.99 -20.03 -15.12
CA PRO A 150 2.41 -19.71 -14.93
C PRO A 150 2.85 -18.36 -15.54
N ASN A 151 2.08 -17.82 -16.49
CA ASN A 151 2.38 -16.54 -17.16
C ASN A 151 1.58 -15.36 -16.59
N LEU A 152 0.91 -15.54 -15.45
CA LEU A 152 0.15 -14.48 -14.80
C LEU A 152 1.08 -13.35 -14.34
N GLU A 153 0.82 -12.13 -14.79
CA GLU A 153 1.62 -10.93 -14.51
C GLU A 153 0.92 -10.00 -13.50
N ARG A 154 -0.42 -9.97 -13.49
CA ARG A 154 -1.23 -9.08 -12.65
C ARG A 154 -2.41 -9.83 -12.04
N LEU A 155 -2.52 -9.75 -10.71
CA LEU A 155 -3.59 -10.41 -9.96
C LEU A 155 -4.25 -9.42 -8.99
N TRP A 156 -5.53 -9.17 -9.19
CA TRP A 156 -6.35 -8.34 -8.31
C TRP A 156 -7.55 -9.10 -7.80
N LEU A 157 -7.58 -9.31 -6.48
CA LEU A 157 -8.58 -10.09 -5.77
C LEU A 157 -9.14 -9.32 -4.56
N SER A 158 -9.11 -7.98 -4.62
CA SER A 158 -9.52 -7.15 -3.50
C SER A 158 -11.02 -7.24 -3.21
N GLY A 159 -11.41 -7.15 -1.94
CA GLY A 159 -12.82 -7.20 -1.52
C GLY A 159 -13.45 -8.59 -1.67
N ASN A 160 -12.71 -9.65 -1.37
CA ASN A 160 -13.24 -11.02 -1.34
C ASN A 160 -13.21 -11.57 0.10
N ASN A 161 -13.46 -12.86 0.26
CA ASN A 161 -13.46 -13.55 1.55
C ASN A 161 -12.29 -14.55 1.64
N LEU A 162 -11.19 -14.32 0.90
CA LEU A 162 -10.07 -15.25 0.82
C LEU A 162 -9.38 -15.38 2.18
N SER A 163 -9.20 -16.60 2.66
CA SER A 163 -8.43 -16.90 3.89
C SER A 163 -7.02 -17.42 3.60
N GLU A 164 -6.82 -17.95 2.39
CA GLU A 164 -5.56 -18.45 1.87
C GLU A 164 -5.43 -18.04 0.39
N LEU A 165 -4.19 -17.94 -0.10
CA LEU A 165 -3.89 -17.70 -1.50
C LEU A 165 -2.53 -18.32 -1.83
N ASP A 166 -2.53 -19.35 -2.68
CA ASP A 166 -1.30 -19.94 -3.22
C ASP A 166 -0.97 -19.30 -4.58
N ILE A 167 0.12 -18.56 -4.62
CA ILE A 167 0.66 -17.93 -5.84
C ILE A 167 2.07 -18.41 -6.18
N THR A 168 2.50 -19.55 -5.60
CA THR A 168 3.86 -20.07 -5.73
C THR A 168 4.21 -20.49 -7.16
N GLN A 169 3.21 -20.81 -7.98
CA GLN A 169 3.38 -21.16 -9.39
C GLN A 169 3.37 -19.94 -10.32
N ASN A 170 2.97 -18.76 -9.84
CA ASN A 170 2.86 -17.54 -10.64
C ASN A 170 4.18 -16.74 -10.58
N THR A 171 5.29 -17.36 -11.02
CA THR A 171 6.65 -16.79 -10.91
C THR A 171 6.87 -15.52 -11.74
N GLN A 172 5.95 -15.25 -12.68
CA GLN A 172 5.96 -14.07 -13.54
C GLN A 172 5.16 -12.89 -12.96
N LEU A 173 4.60 -13.03 -11.75
CA LEU A 173 3.74 -12.01 -11.15
C LEU A 173 4.52 -10.71 -10.88
N LEU A 174 4.00 -9.60 -11.39
CA LEU A 174 4.57 -8.26 -11.25
C LEU A 174 3.78 -7.40 -10.26
N ARG A 175 2.46 -7.63 -10.16
CA ARG A 175 1.55 -6.85 -9.28
C ARG A 175 0.54 -7.76 -8.60
N LEU A 176 0.40 -7.57 -7.29
CA LEU A 176 -0.58 -8.25 -6.44
C LEU A 176 -1.40 -7.21 -5.68
N MET A 177 -2.73 -7.24 -5.84
CA MET A 177 -3.65 -6.52 -4.95
C MET A 177 -4.66 -7.51 -4.37
N VAL A 178 -4.61 -7.69 -3.05
CA VAL A 178 -5.46 -8.62 -2.30
C VAL A 178 -5.98 -7.97 -1.01
N TYR A 179 -6.07 -6.64 -1.00
CA TYR A 179 -6.57 -5.90 0.15
C TYR A 179 -8.06 -6.18 0.40
N ASP A 180 -8.54 -5.98 1.63
CA ASP A 180 -9.91 -6.32 2.06
C ASP A 180 -10.23 -7.81 1.85
N ASN A 181 -9.49 -8.68 2.55
CA ASN A 181 -9.69 -10.13 2.58
C ASN A 181 -9.47 -10.65 4.03
N ASN A 182 -9.41 -11.97 4.21
CA ASN A 182 -9.16 -12.62 5.51
C ASN A 182 -7.83 -13.40 5.53
N ILE A 183 -6.86 -13.04 4.69
CA ILE A 183 -5.60 -13.78 4.51
C ILE A 183 -4.78 -13.72 5.80
N THR A 184 -4.32 -14.88 6.27
CA THR A 184 -3.52 -15.00 7.51
C THR A 184 -2.03 -15.22 7.26
N GLU A 185 -1.69 -15.79 6.11
CA GLU A 185 -0.32 -16.03 5.65
C GLU A 185 -0.27 -15.99 4.13
N ILE A 186 0.91 -15.66 3.58
CA ILE A 186 1.18 -15.70 2.14
C ILE A 186 2.66 -16.02 1.89
N ASP A 187 2.93 -16.95 0.98
CA ASP A 187 4.29 -17.27 0.53
C ASP A 187 4.62 -16.48 -0.74
N LEU A 188 5.53 -15.51 -0.60
CA LEU A 188 6.02 -14.65 -1.69
C LEU A 188 7.38 -15.10 -2.26
N SER A 189 7.93 -16.24 -1.78
CA SER A 189 9.31 -16.67 -2.04
C SER A 189 9.60 -16.96 -3.52
N GLN A 190 8.57 -17.35 -4.30
CA GLN A 190 8.70 -17.63 -5.72
C GLN A 190 8.40 -16.42 -6.61
N ASN A 191 7.79 -15.36 -6.07
CA ASN A 191 7.36 -14.19 -6.83
C ASN A 191 8.47 -13.11 -6.87
N VAL A 192 9.69 -13.52 -7.23
CA VAL A 192 10.90 -12.67 -7.19
C VAL A 192 10.86 -11.44 -8.11
N ASN A 193 9.96 -11.46 -9.10
CA ASN A 193 9.75 -10.37 -10.05
C ASN A 193 8.68 -9.36 -9.61
N ILE A 194 8.05 -9.58 -8.44
CA ILE A 194 6.98 -8.70 -7.98
C ILE A 194 7.52 -7.30 -7.69
N THR A 195 6.78 -6.30 -8.14
CA THR A 195 7.15 -4.88 -8.01
C THR A 195 6.18 -4.10 -7.15
N HIS A 196 4.91 -4.52 -7.08
CA HIS A 196 3.86 -3.83 -6.32
C HIS A 196 3.01 -4.82 -5.55
N ILE A 197 2.87 -4.58 -4.26
CA ILE A 197 2.09 -5.41 -3.33
C ILE A 197 1.13 -4.49 -2.54
N HIS A 198 -0.17 -4.78 -2.61
CA HIS A 198 -1.18 -4.15 -1.76
C HIS A 198 -2.00 -5.24 -1.06
N MET A 199 -1.79 -5.40 0.25
CA MET A 199 -2.41 -6.47 1.06
C MET A 199 -3.05 -5.93 2.34
N GLY A 200 -3.42 -4.64 2.35
CA GLY A 200 -4.00 -4.05 3.54
C GLY A 200 -5.37 -4.63 3.92
N ASN A 201 -5.81 -4.43 5.17
CA ASN A 201 -7.05 -4.97 5.72
C ASN A 201 -7.15 -6.50 5.50
N ASN A 202 -6.23 -7.21 6.16
CA ASN A 202 -6.14 -8.67 6.21
C ASN A 202 -5.76 -9.08 7.65
N ASN A 203 -5.45 -10.36 7.87
CA ASN A 203 -5.09 -10.90 9.18
C ASN A 203 -3.63 -11.37 9.24
N LEU A 204 -2.72 -10.71 8.48
CA LEU A 204 -1.30 -11.09 8.44
C LEU A 204 -0.61 -10.73 9.76
N SER A 205 -0.03 -11.74 10.41
CA SER A 205 0.78 -11.55 11.63
C SER A 205 2.29 -11.44 11.34
N ALA A 206 2.72 -11.94 10.19
CA ALA A 206 4.08 -11.82 9.69
C ALA A 206 4.07 -11.79 8.15
N ILE A 207 5.15 -11.27 7.57
CA ILE A 207 5.37 -11.26 6.13
C ILE A 207 6.87 -11.38 5.84
N ASP A 208 7.25 -12.29 4.94
CA ASP A 208 8.62 -12.40 4.43
C ASP A 208 8.67 -11.88 2.99
N ILE A 209 9.40 -10.77 2.80
CA ILE A 209 9.66 -10.13 1.51
C ILE A 209 11.15 -10.14 1.12
N SER A 210 11.95 -10.99 1.79
CA SER A 210 13.41 -11.05 1.61
C SER A 210 13.84 -11.47 0.21
N GLN A 211 13.01 -12.23 -0.51
CA GLN A 211 13.27 -12.68 -1.88
C GLN A 211 12.77 -11.69 -2.95
N ASN A 212 12.01 -10.66 -2.56
CA ASN A 212 11.36 -9.74 -3.50
C ASN A 212 12.22 -8.48 -3.72
N SER A 213 13.47 -8.66 -4.17
CA SER A 213 14.41 -7.54 -4.38
C SER A 213 13.98 -6.54 -5.44
N SER A 214 13.04 -6.91 -6.32
CA SER A 214 12.44 -6.06 -7.35
C SER A 214 11.30 -5.17 -6.84
N LEU A 215 10.94 -5.28 -5.55
CA LEU A 215 9.82 -4.58 -4.96
C LEU A 215 10.03 -3.06 -4.99
N ILE A 216 9.07 -2.34 -5.56
CA ILE A 216 9.04 -0.88 -5.71
C ILE A 216 8.07 -0.25 -4.71
N SER A 217 6.93 -0.90 -4.44
CA SER A 217 5.94 -0.38 -3.51
C SER A 217 5.25 -1.50 -2.75
N ILE A 218 5.10 -1.32 -1.44
CA ILE A 218 4.34 -2.24 -0.59
C ILE A 218 3.44 -1.48 0.39
N SER A 219 2.21 -1.98 0.50
CA SER A 219 1.22 -1.52 1.44
C SER A 219 0.60 -2.70 2.18
N VAL A 220 0.74 -2.69 3.50
CA VAL A 220 0.28 -3.75 4.42
C VAL A 220 -0.59 -3.18 5.54
N TYR A 221 -1.27 -2.05 5.28
CA TYR A 221 -2.06 -1.36 6.29
C TYR A 221 -3.11 -2.26 6.94
N ASP A 222 -3.54 -1.98 8.16
CA ASP A 222 -4.63 -2.73 8.83
C ASP A 222 -4.37 -4.25 8.80
N ASN A 223 -3.19 -4.64 9.28
CA ASN A 223 -2.81 -6.03 9.54
C ASN A 223 -2.12 -6.08 10.92
N PRO A 224 -2.29 -7.15 11.70
CA PRO A 224 -1.66 -7.31 13.01
C PRO A 224 -0.16 -7.66 12.92
N LEU A 225 0.58 -7.01 12.01
CA LEU A 225 2.03 -7.16 11.87
C LEU A 225 2.74 -6.48 13.04
N THR A 226 3.67 -7.18 13.67
CA THR A 226 4.51 -6.63 14.75
C THR A 226 5.89 -6.19 14.25
N GLU A 227 6.30 -6.68 13.08
CA GLU A 227 7.59 -6.37 12.46
C GLU A 227 7.48 -6.41 10.94
N ILE A 228 8.40 -5.70 10.28
CA ILE A 228 8.62 -5.78 8.84
C ILE A 228 10.12 -5.56 8.56
N ASP A 229 10.73 -6.48 7.80
CA ASP A 229 12.10 -6.34 7.33
C ASP A 229 12.07 -5.95 5.85
N VAL A 230 12.48 -4.70 5.56
CA VAL A 230 12.60 -4.16 4.19
C VAL A 230 14.04 -4.04 3.72
N THR A 231 15.01 -4.60 4.47
CA THR A 231 16.44 -4.37 4.23
C THR A 231 16.96 -5.02 2.95
N GLN A 232 16.24 -6.01 2.41
CA GLN A 232 16.55 -6.65 1.13
C GLN A 232 15.88 -5.97 -0.08
N ASN A 233 15.00 -4.99 0.15
CA ASN A 233 14.20 -4.34 -0.89
C ASN A 233 14.82 -2.99 -1.28
N GLN A 234 16.02 -3.01 -1.88
CA GLN A 234 16.79 -1.80 -2.18
C GLN A 234 16.13 -0.87 -3.23
N ASN A 235 15.22 -1.39 -4.05
CA ASN A 235 14.46 -0.63 -5.05
C ASN A 235 13.14 -0.04 -4.49
N LEU A 236 12.89 -0.18 -3.18
CA LEU A 236 11.65 0.26 -2.54
C LEU A 236 11.53 1.78 -2.57
N LYS A 237 10.43 2.27 -3.14
CA LYS A 237 10.09 3.70 -3.28
C LYS A 237 8.95 4.13 -2.38
N GLY A 238 8.02 3.22 -2.10
CA GLY A 238 6.84 3.50 -1.26
C GLY A 238 6.62 2.41 -0.23
N LEU A 239 6.44 2.82 1.03
CA LEU A 239 6.10 1.93 2.13
C LEU A 239 4.92 2.48 2.92
N THR A 240 3.87 1.67 3.08
CA THR A 240 2.72 1.97 3.95
C THR A 240 2.50 0.87 4.98
N ILE A 241 2.60 1.24 6.25
CA ILE A 241 2.44 0.33 7.40
C ILE A 241 1.36 0.80 8.40
N SER A 242 0.47 1.69 7.98
CA SER A 242 -0.59 2.24 8.84
C SER A 242 -1.45 1.18 9.50
N ASP A 243 -1.97 1.45 10.70
CA ASP A 243 -2.87 0.56 11.43
C ASP A 243 -2.27 -0.85 11.64
N THR A 244 -0.96 -0.93 11.87
CA THR A 244 -0.25 -2.16 12.27
C THR A 244 0.24 -2.08 13.72
N GLU A 245 0.80 -3.18 14.25
CA GLU A 245 1.41 -3.25 15.58
C GLU A 245 2.94 -3.07 15.54
N ILE A 246 3.50 -2.55 14.44
CA ILE A 246 4.95 -2.38 14.25
C ILE A 246 5.48 -1.29 15.19
N THR A 247 6.54 -1.62 15.95
CA THR A 247 7.16 -0.68 16.91
C THR A 247 8.42 0.00 16.39
N SER A 248 9.06 -0.56 15.36
CA SER A 248 10.26 0.01 14.75
C SER A 248 10.41 -0.47 13.31
N VAL A 249 11.07 0.34 12.46
CA VAL A 249 11.38 0.00 11.07
C VAL A 249 12.79 0.49 10.73
N ASP A 250 13.58 -0.36 10.07
CA ASP A 250 14.90 0.01 9.53
C ASP A 250 14.77 0.34 8.04
N LEU A 251 14.96 1.61 7.69
CA LEU A 251 14.89 2.14 6.34
C LEU A 251 16.28 2.45 5.74
N SER A 252 17.35 2.09 6.44
CA SER A 252 18.73 2.44 6.08
C SER A 252 19.22 1.79 4.78
N GLN A 253 18.58 0.71 4.34
CA GLN A 253 18.93 -0.04 3.12
C GLN A 253 17.99 0.26 1.93
N ASN A 254 17.17 1.32 2.01
CA ASN A 254 16.20 1.68 0.97
C ASN A 254 16.54 3.05 0.33
N PRO A 255 17.68 3.19 -0.39
CA PRO A 255 18.14 4.49 -0.90
C PRO A 255 17.19 5.12 -1.92
N GLU A 256 16.33 4.33 -2.58
CA GLU A 256 15.30 4.82 -3.51
C GLU A 256 13.97 5.20 -2.82
N LEU A 257 13.89 5.17 -1.49
CA LEU A 257 12.65 5.46 -0.77
C LEU A 257 12.22 6.91 -0.99
N MET A 258 11.05 7.09 -1.60
CA MET A 258 10.45 8.40 -1.90
C MET A 258 9.32 8.74 -0.93
N GLN A 259 8.59 7.75 -0.42
CA GLN A 259 7.42 7.96 0.43
C GLN A 259 7.31 6.94 1.55
N PHE A 260 7.02 7.44 2.77
CA PHE A 260 6.74 6.61 3.93
C PHE A 260 5.41 7.02 4.60
N VAL A 261 4.50 6.07 4.79
CA VAL A 261 3.20 6.30 5.42
C VAL A 261 3.02 5.37 6.60
N SER A 262 2.79 5.95 7.77
CA SER A 262 2.57 5.27 9.04
C SER A 262 1.59 6.08 9.88
N GLU A 263 0.32 5.69 9.85
CA GLU A 263 -0.73 6.24 10.71
C GLU A 263 -1.15 5.19 11.74
N ASN A 264 -1.46 5.60 12.97
CA ASN A 264 -1.97 4.71 14.03
C ASN A 264 -1.09 3.47 14.26
N THR A 265 0.22 3.62 14.08
CA THR A 265 1.20 2.53 14.25
C THR A 265 2.06 2.87 15.46
N PRO A 266 2.29 1.94 16.41
CA PRO A 266 2.96 2.23 17.67
C PRO A 266 4.49 2.36 17.53
N LEU A 267 4.96 3.00 16.45
CA LEU A 267 6.38 3.29 16.24
C LEU A 267 6.94 4.08 17.42
N GLU A 268 8.05 3.62 17.99
CA GLU A 268 8.73 4.23 19.12
C GLU A 268 10.20 4.50 18.82
N GLY A 269 10.88 5.22 19.71
CA GLY A 269 12.30 5.54 19.53
C GLY A 269 12.52 6.59 18.45
N THR A 270 13.42 6.33 17.50
CA THR A 270 13.81 7.28 16.46
C THR A 270 13.56 6.70 15.08
N LEU A 271 13.00 7.49 14.18
CA LEU A 271 12.88 7.15 12.76
C LEU A 271 14.02 7.82 12.00
N ASP A 272 14.93 7.04 11.43
CA ASP A 272 16.08 7.53 10.67
C ASP A 272 15.82 7.38 9.17
N LEU A 273 15.73 8.51 8.46
CA LEU A 273 15.59 8.62 7.01
C LEU A 273 16.80 9.33 6.37
N SER A 274 17.92 9.48 7.09
CA SER A 274 19.13 10.18 6.62
C SER A 274 19.82 9.47 5.44
N ASN A 275 19.59 8.16 5.29
CA ASN A 275 20.13 7.35 4.19
C ASN A 275 19.18 7.24 2.97
N ASN A 276 18.13 8.07 2.92
CA ASN A 276 17.12 8.05 1.84
C ASN A 276 17.17 9.35 1.02
N PRO A 277 18.17 9.54 0.12
CA PRO A 277 18.39 10.80 -0.60
C PRO A 277 17.27 11.16 -1.60
N GLU A 278 16.43 10.19 -1.99
CA GLU A 278 15.31 10.40 -2.91
C GLU A 278 13.99 10.69 -2.16
N PHE A 279 14.02 10.91 -0.85
CA PHE A 279 12.82 11.03 -0.02
C PHE A 279 12.02 12.31 -0.31
N LEU A 280 10.74 12.15 -0.68
CA LEU A 280 9.88 13.24 -1.13
C LEU A 280 8.71 13.53 -0.19
N GLY A 281 8.29 12.60 0.67
CA GLY A 281 7.12 12.81 1.51
C GLY A 281 6.91 11.76 2.60
N MET A 282 6.18 12.15 3.65
CA MET A 282 5.74 11.24 4.69
C MET A 282 4.43 11.66 5.33
N GLN A 283 3.66 10.65 5.72
CA GLN A 283 2.55 10.81 6.64
C GLN A 283 2.83 9.96 7.87
N VAL A 284 3.21 10.61 8.97
CA VAL A 284 3.48 9.97 10.27
C VAL A 284 2.53 10.55 11.29
N LYS A 285 1.49 9.78 11.61
CA LYS A 285 0.40 10.22 12.49
C LYS A 285 0.18 9.24 13.63
N ASN A 286 -0.13 9.76 14.81
CA ASN A 286 -0.53 8.94 15.96
C ASN A 286 0.51 7.86 16.33
N THR A 287 1.79 8.23 16.43
CA THR A 287 2.89 7.34 16.83
C THR A 287 3.47 7.71 18.19
N TYR A 288 4.44 6.93 18.68
CA TYR A 288 5.19 7.16 19.92
C TYR A 288 6.66 7.57 19.69
N LEU A 289 7.00 7.98 18.47
CA LEU A 289 8.36 8.42 18.09
C LEU A 289 8.83 9.60 18.95
N THR A 290 10.13 9.65 19.21
CA THR A 290 10.81 10.70 19.99
C THR A 290 11.63 11.64 19.13
N ALA A 291 12.15 11.16 18.00
CA ALA A 291 12.79 11.97 16.98
C ALA A 291 12.57 11.35 15.58
N ILE A 292 12.61 12.20 14.58
CA ILE A 292 12.63 11.82 13.17
C ILE A 292 13.82 12.53 12.53
N ASP A 293 14.64 11.81 11.77
CA ASP A 293 15.78 12.38 11.03
C ASP A 293 15.53 12.33 9.53
N ILE A 294 15.31 13.48 8.90
CA ILE A 294 15.18 13.64 7.44
C ILE A 294 16.34 14.48 6.86
N GLN A 295 17.51 14.48 7.51
CA GLN A 295 18.73 15.10 7.01
C GLN A 295 19.38 14.22 5.92
N ASN A 296 18.73 14.14 4.76
CA ASN A 296 19.14 13.31 3.62
C ASN A 296 19.57 14.12 2.39
N GLY A 297 19.70 15.44 2.54
CA GLY A 297 20.04 16.37 1.48
C GLY A 297 18.88 16.75 0.55
N ASN A 298 17.64 16.32 0.84
CA ASN A 298 16.52 16.42 -0.09
C ASN A 298 15.39 17.37 0.35
N ASN A 299 15.50 18.07 1.48
CA ASN A 299 14.42 18.93 1.99
C ASN A 299 13.88 19.93 0.96
N HIS A 300 14.73 20.53 0.13
CA HIS A 300 14.35 21.53 -0.89
C HIS A 300 13.61 20.94 -2.11
N ASN A 301 13.60 19.62 -2.28
CA ASN A 301 12.91 18.95 -3.39
C ASN A 301 11.53 18.40 -3.00
N ILE A 302 11.23 18.38 -1.69
CA ILE A 302 9.92 18.07 -1.14
C ILE A 302 8.94 19.20 -1.51
N ASN A 303 7.72 18.87 -1.95
CA ASN A 303 6.66 19.84 -2.28
C ASN A 303 6.99 20.87 -3.41
N THR A 304 7.81 20.49 -4.39
CA THR A 304 7.93 21.31 -5.62
C THR A 304 6.61 21.32 -6.42
N ALA A 305 6.34 22.36 -7.21
CA ALA A 305 5.09 22.55 -7.97
C ALA A 305 4.71 21.41 -8.95
N THR A 306 5.62 20.45 -9.17
CA THR A 306 5.45 19.24 -9.98
C THR A 306 5.12 17.99 -9.18
N LEU A 307 5.15 18.04 -7.84
CA LEU A 307 5.13 16.88 -6.93
C LEU A 307 4.03 16.96 -5.85
N ASN A 308 2.87 17.56 -6.18
CA ASN A 308 1.71 17.71 -5.27
C ASN A 308 1.11 16.40 -4.71
N ALA A 309 1.72 15.24 -4.97
CA ALA A 309 1.32 13.93 -4.45
C ALA A 309 2.07 13.52 -3.17
N TYR A 310 3.12 14.24 -2.79
CA TYR A 310 3.98 13.92 -1.65
C TYR A 310 3.92 15.01 -0.59
N GLU A 311 3.10 14.81 0.43
CA GLU A 311 2.94 15.74 1.55
C GLU A 311 3.85 15.35 2.73
N ILE A 312 4.24 16.33 3.54
CA ILE A 312 4.84 16.10 4.87
C ILE A 312 3.78 16.41 5.90
N THR A 313 3.31 15.35 6.58
CA THR A 313 2.36 15.43 7.67
C THR A 313 2.87 14.63 8.85
N VAL A 314 3.27 15.31 9.92
CA VAL A 314 3.82 14.74 11.16
C VAL A 314 3.01 15.28 12.35
N ILE A 315 1.85 14.67 12.60
CA ILE A 315 0.87 15.19 13.57
C ILE A 315 0.43 14.14 14.59
N ASN A 316 -0.04 14.60 15.74
CA ASN A 316 -0.50 13.76 16.85
C ASN A 316 0.57 12.75 17.34
N ASN A 317 1.83 13.17 17.38
CA ASN A 317 2.96 12.39 17.89
C ASN A 317 3.41 13.00 19.23
N PRO A 318 2.72 12.74 20.36
CA PRO A 318 2.90 13.47 21.62
C PRO A 318 4.30 13.31 22.26
N ASN A 319 5.05 12.29 21.86
CA ASN A 319 6.41 12.03 22.35
C ASN A 319 7.49 12.65 21.45
N LEU A 320 7.12 13.14 20.25
CA LEU A 320 8.06 13.62 19.25
C LEU A 320 8.63 14.96 19.72
N GLN A 321 9.94 14.99 19.93
CA GLN A 321 10.63 16.18 20.44
C GLN A 321 11.31 16.95 19.33
N CYS A 322 11.81 16.25 18.30
CA CYS A 322 12.66 16.85 17.28
C CYS A 322 12.45 16.23 15.90
N LEU A 323 12.36 17.08 14.89
CA LEU A 323 12.49 16.73 13.48
C LEU A 323 13.83 17.26 12.99
N GLN A 324 14.79 16.37 12.75
CA GLN A 324 16.11 16.70 12.24
C GLN A 324 16.03 16.93 10.74
N VAL A 325 16.58 18.04 10.26
CA VAL A 325 16.44 18.51 8.88
C VAL A 325 17.78 18.93 8.27
N ASP A 326 17.80 19.11 6.95
CA ASP A 326 18.95 19.64 6.20
C ASP A 326 19.08 21.17 6.33
N ASP A 327 17.94 21.87 6.36
CA ASP A 327 17.85 23.34 6.35
C ASP A 327 16.68 23.78 7.24
N GLU A 328 17.00 24.21 8.47
CA GLU A 328 16.01 24.62 9.47
C GLU A 328 15.18 25.81 8.99
N ALA A 329 15.79 26.77 8.30
CA ALA A 329 15.13 27.98 7.84
C ALA A 329 14.11 27.68 6.74
N TYR A 330 14.48 26.83 5.77
CA TYR A 330 13.60 26.39 4.71
C TYR A 330 12.40 25.61 5.25
N VAL A 331 12.63 24.60 6.08
CA VAL A 331 11.55 23.77 6.64
C VAL A 331 10.60 24.61 7.49
N THR A 332 11.12 25.52 8.30
CA THR A 332 10.31 26.46 9.08
C THR A 332 9.43 27.35 8.19
N GLN A 333 9.95 27.79 7.03
CA GLN A 333 9.14 28.52 6.05
C GLN A 333 8.01 27.64 5.49
N MET A 334 8.29 26.40 5.10
CA MET A 334 7.29 25.48 4.55
C MET A 334 6.15 25.21 5.55
N ILE A 335 6.47 25.07 6.84
CA ILE A 335 5.48 24.93 7.91
C ILE A 335 4.62 26.20 8.03
N ASN A 336 5.25 27.39 8.05
CA ASN A 336 4.53 28.67 8.16
C ASN A 336 3.62 28.96 6.95
N GLU A 337 3.99 28.47 5.77
CA GLU A 337 3.18 28.57 4.54
C GLU A 337 2.08 27.50 4.46
N GLY A 338 2.03 26.56 5.41
CA GLY A 338 1.04 25.49 5.46
C GLY A 338 1.27 24.38 4.44
N LEU A 339 2.50 24.28 3.89
CA LEU A 339 2.89 23.24 2.94
C LEU A 339 3.33 21.96 3.66
N TRP A 340 3.87 22.10 4.87
CA TRP A 340 4.22 20.99 5.76
C TRP A 340 3.39 21.12 7.03
N GLU A 341 2.79 20.03 7.47
CA GLU A 341 2.01 19.99 8.70
C GLU A 341 2.83 19.23 9.75
N VAL A 342 3.25 19.90 10.82
CA VAL A 342 4.05 19.31 11.90
C VAL A 342 3.45 19.75 13.24
N ASP A 343 3.44 18.86 14.23
CA ASP A 343 2.99 19.16 15.59
C ASP A 343 3.69 20.44 16.13
N PRO A 344 2.95 21.44 16.64
CA PRO A 344 3.51 22.74 17.02
C PRO A 344 4.61 22.73 18.09
N GLU A 345 4.70 21.66 18.89
CA GLU A 345 5.67 21.51 19.98
C GLU A 345 6.98 20.84 19.52
N VAL A 346 7.04 20.33 18.28
CA VAL A 346 8.22 19.66 17.72
C VAL A 346 9.28 20.68 17.36
N ILE A 347 10.49 20.46 17.83
CA ILE A 347 11.65 21.29 17.49
C ILE A 347 12.13 20.91 16.09
N ILE A 348 12.21 21.88 15.18
CA ILE A 348 12.88 21.72 13.89
C ILE A 348 14.35 22.10 14.09
N SER A 349 15.30 21.24 13.71
CA SER A 349 16.71 21.55 13.87
C SER A 349 17.60 20.78 12.91
N GLU A 350 18.75 21.34 12.53
CA GLU A 350 19.81 20.60 11.84
C GLU A 350 20.56 19.61 12.76
N ASN A 351 20.32 19.66 14.07
CA ASN A 351 20.99 18.80 15.04
C ASN A 351 20.09 18.48 16.24
N CYS A 352 19.45 17.31 16.22
CA CYS A 352 18.59 16.83 17.30
C CYS A 352 19.36 16.17 18.46
N ASN A 353 20.69 16.31 18.53
CA ASN A 353 21.44 15.89 19.72
C ASN A 353 20.96 16.70 20.94
N LEU A 354 20.11 16.08 21.75
CA LEU A 354 19.50 16.54 23.00
C LEU A 354 20.49 16.98 24.10
N SER A 355 21.77 17.13 23.79
CA SER A 355 22.82 17.73 24.63
C SER A 355 23.13 19.19 24.31
N THR A 356 22.56 19.78 23.25
CA THR A 356 22.79 21.19 22.89
C THR A 356 21.50 21.89 22.47
N LEU A 357 20.56 22.01 23.41
CA LEU A 357 19.39 22.86 23.23
C LEU A 357 19.80 24.34 23.28
N ASN A 358 19.63 25.00 22.13
CA ASN A 358 19.38 26.43 21.94
C ASN A 358 20.50 27.41 22.42
N PRO A 359 21.18 28.16 21.53
CA PRO A 359 22.15 29.17 21.94
C PRO A 359 21.57 30.26 22.85
N ASP A 360 20.24 30.48 22.85
CA ASP A 360 19.55 31.38 23.80
C ASP A 360 19.33 30.76 25.20
N LEU A 361 19.42 29.43 25.36
CA LEU A 361 19.28 28.72 26.64
C LEU A 361 20.62 28.44 27.34
N LEU A 362 21.76 28.76 26.69
CA LEU A 362 23.10 28.72 27.30
C LEU A 362 23.25 29.59 28.56
N GLU A 363 22.32 30.52 28.80
CA GLU A 363 22.29 31.35 30.02
C GLU A 363 21.79 30.59 31.26
N VAL A 364 21.10 29.45 31.10
CA VAL A 364 20.54 28.69 32.22
C VAL A 364 21.57 27.70 32.77
N ALA A 365 22.36 28.15 33.75
CA ALA A 365 23.32 27.31 34.46
C ALA A 365 22.75 26.80 35.78
N TYR A 366 23.04 25.54 36.12
CA TYR A 366 22.66 24.94 37.39
C TYR A 366 23.86 24.30 38.09
N TYR A 367 24.00 24.55 39.39
CA TYR A 367 25.18 24.14 40.15
C TYR A 367 24.91 24.10 41.67
N PRO A 368 25.71 23.37 42.46
CA PRO A 368 26.62 22.33 42.00
C PRO A 368 25.84 21.11 41.49
N ASN A 369 26.37 20.44 40.48
CA ASN A 369 25.89 19.13 40.04
C ASN A 369 27.12 18.21 39.88
N PRO A 370 27.33 17.20 40.75
CA PRO A 370 26.44 16.72 41.81
C PRO A 370 26.20 17.67 43.00
N THR A 371 25.05 17.54 43.69
CA THR A 371 24.67 18.34 44.87
C THR A 371 24.50 17.51 46.15
N ASN A 372 24.87 18.13 47.29
CA ASN A 372 24.64 17.62 48.64
C ASN A 372 23.33 18.11 49.29
N GLY A 373 22.48 18.81 48.53
CA GLY A 373 21.18 19.29 49.01
C GLY A 373 20.66 20.45 48.19
N TRP A 374 21.35 21.59 48.16
CA TRP A 374 20.89 22.75 47.40
C TRP A 374 21.34 22.70 45.95
N LEU A 375 20.41 22.92 45.02
CA LEU A 375 20.69 23.15 43.60
C LEU A 375 20.37 24.61 43.26
N TYR A 376 21.35 25.38 42.81
CA TYR A 376 21.20 26.76 42.38
C TYR A 376 20.94 26.80 40.89
N ILE A 377 20.07 27.71 40.44
CA ILE A 377 19.72 27.92 39.04
C ILE A 377 19.94 29.39 38.72
N ASN A 378 20.90 29.66 37.84
CA ASN A 378 21.14 30.98 37.27
C ASN A 378 20.56 31.00 35.87
N SER A 379 19.57 31.85 35.59
CA SER A 379 18.91 31.91 34.29
C SER A 379 19.22 33.18 33.49
N GLY A 380 20.12 34.04 33.95
CA GLY A 380 20.47 35.28 33.23
C GLY A 380 19.25 36.15 32.93
N SER A 381 18.97 36.37 31.65
CA SER A 381 17.80 37.10 31.13
C SER A 381 16.59 36.21 30.86
N VAL A 382 16.74 34.88 30.95
CA VAL A 382 15.69 33.88 30.74
C VAL A 382 14.76 33.81 31.95
N VAL A 383 13.45 33.88 31.68
CA VAL A 383 12.38 33.79 32.69
C VAL A 383 11.95 32.34 32.83
N ILE A 384 12.10 31.78 34.03
CA ILE A 384 11.60 30.44 34.36
C ILE A 384 10.12 30.55 34.76
N GLU A 385 9.24 29.98 33.95
CA GLU A 385 7.79 29.96 34.16
C GLU A 385 7.38 28.77 35.04
N GLN A 386 8.06 27.64 34.91
CA GLN A 386 7.77 26.42 35.66
C GLN A 386 9.05 25.61 35.89
N LEU A 387 9.14 24.98 37.07
CA LEU A 387 10.17 24.01 37.42
C LEU A 387 9.50 22.72 37.91
N THR A 388 9.90 21.61 37.32
CA THR A 388 9.44 20.27 37.69
C THR A 388 10.68 19.39 37.93
N LEU A 389 10.67 18.60 39.00
CA LEU A 389 11.71 17.60 39.26
C LEU A 389 11.10 16.21 39.21
N LEU A 390 11.73 15.31 38.45
CA LEU A 390 11.32 13.92 38.29
C LEU A 390 12.39 12.99 38.88
N ASP A 391 11.99 11.89 39.50
CA ASP A 391 12.92 10.80 39.82
C ASP A 391 13.20 9.92 38.58
N ALA A 392 14.09 8.94 38.72
CA ALA A 392 14.48 8.03 37.64
C ALA A 392 13.33 7.14 37.11
N SER A 393 12.19 7.07 37.82
CA SER A 393 10.97 6.37 37.36
C SER A 393 9.97 7.31 36.67
N GLY A 394 10.30 8.59 36.52
CA GLY A 394 9.43 9.61 35.94
C GLY A 394 8.41 10.21 36.91
N LYS A 395 8.45 9.84 38.21
CA LYS A 395 7.53 10.39 39.20
C LYS A 395 7.91 11.82 39.57
N GLN A 396 6.93 12.72 39.51
CA GLN A 396 7.10 14.11 39.93
C GLN A 396 7.27 14.24 41.45
N LEU A 397 8.27 15.02 41.84
CA LEU A 397 8.63 15.32 43.22
C LEU A 397 8.18 16.74 43.59
N ASP A 398 7.71 16.90 44.82
CA ASP A 398 7.25 18.18 45.34
C ASP A 398 8.44 19.05 45.76
N VAL A 399 8.92 19.87 44.82
CA VAL A 399 9.98 20.85 45.03
C VAL A 399 9.57 22.20 44.45
N SER A 400 10.06 23.27 45.04
CA SER A 400 9.76 24.65 44.60
C SER A 400 11.03 25.45 44.39
N LEU A 401 11.08 26.26 43.33
CA LEU A 401 12.13 27.25 43.13
C LEU A 401 11.92 28.43 44.09
N GLN A 402 12.90 28.69 44.96
CA GLN A 402 12.87 29.82 45.89
C GLN A 402 14.20 30.56 45.83
N ASN A 403 14.19 31.86 45.49
CA ASN A 403 15.41 32.67 45.38
C ASN A 403 16.50 31.98 44.54
N ASN A 404 16.14 31.50 43.35
CA ASN A 404 17.06 30.86 42.40
C ASN A 404 17.74 29.58 42.93
N ARG A 405 17.11 28.88 43.86
CA ARG A 405 17.58 27.57 44.36
C ARG A 405 16.43 26.62 44.68
N VAL A 406 16.74 25.34 44.66
CA VAL A 406 15.83 24.22 44.96
C VAL A 406 16.45 23.38 46.08
N ASP A 407 15.64 23.02 47.07
CA ASP A 407 16.06 22.16 48.19
C ASP A 407 15.85 20.69 47.83
N LEU A 408 16.93 19.96 47.61
CA LEU A 408 16.96 18.52 47.37
C LEU A 408 17.50 17.74 48.59
N SER A 409 17.69 18.40 49.74
CA SER A 409 18.32 17.78 50.92
C SER A 409 17.55 16.57 51.46
N LYS A 410 16.22 16.55 51.29
CA LYS A 410 15.32 15.48 51.73
C LYS A 410 15.21 14.31 50.75
N LEU A 411 15.79 14.42 49.56
CA LEU A 411 15.79 13.38 48.56
C LEU A 411 16.92 12.37 48.83
N SER A 412 16.67 11.10 48.53
CA SER A 412 17.70 10.06 48.58
C SER A 412 18.82 10.33 47.56
N PRO A 413 20.04 9.81 47.77
CA PRO A 413 21.07 9.83 46.75
C PRO A 413 20.59 9.14 45.46
N GLY A 414 20.84 9.75 44.30
CA GLY A 414 20.33 9.24 43.04
C GLY A 414 20.36 10.25 41.88
N ILE A 415 19.85 9.79 40.73
CA ILE A 415 19.68 10.59 39.52
C ILE A 415 18.25 11.14 39.48
N TYR A 416 18.14 12.42 39.16
CA TYR A 416 16.90 13.16 39.01
C TYR A 416 16.93 13.93 37.68
N PHE A 417 15.75 14.24 37.15
CA PHE A 417 15.60 15.04 35.93
C PHE A 417 14.89 16.35 36.25
N LEU A 418 15.58 17.46 36.04
CA LEU A 418 15.09 18.81 36.21
C LEU A 418 14.49 19.29 34.90
N ARG A 419 13.18 19.49 34.84
CA ARG A 419 12.48 20.09 33.69
C ARG A 419 12.14 21.54 33.98
N LEU A 420 12.60 22.45 33.13
CA LEU A 420 12.28 23.88 33.18
C LEU A 420 11.41 24.24 31.98
N LYS A 421 10.34 24.98 32.23
CA LYS A 421 9.63 25.76 31.20
C LYS A 421 10.08 27.20 31.31
N THR A 422 10.50 27.79 30.21
CA THR A 422 10.96 29.17 30.15
C THR A 422 10.24 29.94 29.06
N ASN A 423 10.34 31.27 29.10
CA ASN A 423 9.88 32.13 28.02
C ASN A 423 10.65 31.96 26.69
N LYS A 424 11.70 31.14 26.69
CA LYS A 424 12.58 30.84 25.54
C LYS A 424 12.53 29.37 25.10
N GLY A 425 11.64 28.56 25.71
CA GLY A 425 11.50 27.13 25.42
C GLY A 425 11.65 26.25 26.66
N HIS A 426 11.84 24.96 26.44
CA HIS A 426 11.93 23.95 27.48
C HIS A 426 13.35 23.40 27.63
N LEU A 427 13.74 23.08 28.86
CA LEU A 427 15.03 22.47 29.19
C LEU A 427 14.82 21.26 30.08
N VAL A 428 15.53 20.16 29.83
CA VAL A 428 15.56 18.97 30.70
C VAL A 428 17.00 18.62 31.03
N GLU A 429 17.34 18.61 32.31
CA GLU A 429 18.72 18.46 32.78
C GLU A 429 18.86 17.35 33.80
N LYS A 430 19.97 16.61 33.72
CA LYS A 430 20.29 15.55 34.67
C LYS A 430 20.90 16.13 35.94
N VAL A 431 20.29 15.89 37.09
CA VAL A 431 20.79 16.28 38.42
C VAL A 431 21.19 15.06 39.23
N ILE A 432 22.37 15.11 39.86
CA ILE A 432 22.89 14.05 40.71
C ILE A 432 22.86 14.51 42.17
N ARG A 433 22.15 13.77 43.02
CA ARG A 433 22.13 13.97 44.47
C ARG A 433 23.06 12.93 45.12
N ASN A 434 24.05 13.39 45.87
CA ASN A 434 25.01 12.52 46.58
C ASN A 434 24.54 12.03 47.96
#